data_AF-A0A358CVE4-F1
#
_entry.id   AF-A0A358CVE4-F1
#
_cell.length_a   1.000
_cell.length_b   1.000
_cell.length_c   1.000
_cell.angle_alpha   90.00
_cell.angle_beta   90.00
_cell.angle_gamma   90.00
#
_symmetry.space_group_name_H-M   'P 1'
#
loop_
_entity.id
_entity.type
_entity.pdbx_description
1 polymer ?
#
loop_
_entity_poly.entity_id
_entity_poly.type
_entity_poly.pdbx_seq_one_letter_code
_entity_poly.pdbx_strand_id
1 'polypeptide(L)'
;DRLGTLDNISWAVSGTTTNTRRTKTYDNLIFQRTTTGEYTGRWGVLDLQNTYGLSQKQALEVSDHNPVWATFTAREVHATTTASMPAGVNHR
;
A
#
# COMPACT_ATOMS: atom_id res chain seq x y z
N ASP A 1 -14.12 7.95 -4.42
CA ASP A 1 -13.22 7.18 -5.31
C ASP A 1 -12.32 8.06 -6.17
N ARG A 2 -11.22 8.60 -5.64
CA ARG A 2 -10.20 9.31 -6.47
C ARG A 2 -8.75 9.20 -6.00
N LEU A 3 -8.39 8.21 -5.17
CA LEU A 3 -6.97 7.95 -4.86
C LEU A 3 -6.15 7.64 -6.13
N GLY A 4 -6.79 7.06 -7.16
CA GLY A 4 -6.19 6.81 -8.47
C GLY A 4 -5.88 8.02 -9.34
N THR A 5 -6.28 9.23 -8.93
CA THR A 5 -6.10 10.45 -9.75
C THR A 5 -5.03 11.39 -9.20
N LEU A 6 -4.35 11.01 -8.10
CA LEU A 6 -3.26 11.80 -7.55
C LEU A 6 -1.95 11.27 -8.13
N ASP A 7 -1.26 12.12 -8.90
CA ASP A 7 0.01 11.78 -9.51
C ASP A 7 1.03 11.37 -8.44
N ASN A 8 1.83 10.35 -8.76
CA ASN A 8 2.86 9.78 -7.89
C ASN A 8 2.39 9.21 -6.54
N ILE A 9 1.09 9.09 -6.28
CA ILE A 9 0.56 8.38 -5.11
C ILE A 9 0.12 6.96 -5.52
N SER A 10 0.43 6.00 -4.65
CA SER A 10 -0.10 4.64 -4.72
C SER A 10 -0.79 4.27 -3.42
N TRP A 11 -1.56 3.19 -3.48
CA TRP A 11 -2.14 2.54 -2.32
C TRP A 11 -1.98 1.03 -2.46
N ALA A 12 -2.05 0.31 -1.33
CA ALA A 12 -1.89 -1.14 -1.30
C ALA A 12 -3.23 -1.88 -1.46
N VAL A 13 -4.22 -1.55 -0.64
CA VAL A 13 -5.43 -2.36 -0.47
C VAL A 13 -6.50 -1.96 -1.49
N SER A 14 -7.07 -2.94 -2.20
CA SER A 14 -8.19 -2.71 -3.11
C SER A 14 -9.05 -3.95 -3.28
N GLY A 15 -10.33 -3.79 -3.64
CA GLY A 15 -11.21 -4.92 -3.99
C GLY A 15 -11.61 -5.87 -2.84
N THR A 16 -11.32 -5.52 -1.58
CA THR A 16 -11.71 -6.32 -0.41
C THR A 16 -12.07 -5.43 0.78
N THR A 17 -12.81 -5.98 1.73
CA THR A 17 -13.24 -5.31 2.97
C THR A 17 -12.14 -5.38 4.03
N THR A 18 -12.02 -4.33 4.85
CA THR A 18 -11.03 -4.26 5.92
C THR A 18 -11.66 -4.23 7.30
N ASN A 19 -12.97 -4.00 7.43
CA ASN A 19 -13.62 -4.11 8.74
C ASN A 19 -13.87 -5.57 9.14
N THR A 20 -13.89 -5.85 10.44
CA THR A 20 -14.07 -7.20 11.00
C THR A 20 -15.40 -7.84 10.57
N ARG A 21 -16.41 -7.01 10.28
CA ARG A 21 -17.74 -7.46 9.80
C ARG A 21 -17.75 -7.83 8.31
N ARG A 22 -16.66 -7.60 7.57
CA ARG A 22 -16.53 -7.87 6.13
C ARG A 22 -17.59 -7.19 5.27
N THR A 23 -17.89 -5.92 5.55
CA THR A 23 -18.90 -5.14 4.82
C THR A 23 -18.36 -3.84 4.22
N LYS A 24 -17.19 -3.38 4.65
CA LYS A 24 -16.65 -2.06 4.29
C LYS A 24 -15.13 -2.11 4.14
N THR A 25 -14.63 -1.26 3.26
CA THR A 25 -13.20 -1.00 3.07
C THR A 25 -12.91 0.37 3.65
N TYR A 26 -12.20 0.42 4.78
CA TYR A 26 -11.85 1.66 5.46
C TYR A 26 -10.34 1.89 5.49
N ASP A 27 -9.56 0.82 5.58
CA ASP A 27 -8.13 0.88 5.86
C ASP A 27 -7.31 0.72 4.59
N ASN A 28 -6.26 1.53 4.47
CA ASN A 28 -5.32 1.43 3.36
C ASN A 28 -3.94 1.93 3.79
N LEU A 29 -2.92 1.52 3.04
CA LEU A 29 -1.58 2.07 3.11
C LEU A 29 -1.38 2.93 1.89
N ILE A 30 -1.18 4.24 2.09
CA ILE A 30 -0.98 5.23 1.03
C ILE A 30 0.47 5.68 1.08
N PHE A 31 1.14 5.70 -0.07
CA PHE A 31 2.56 6.05 -0.16
C PHE A 31 2.90 6.63 -1.53
N GLN A 32 4.00 7.39 -1.58
CA GLN A 32 4.49 7.97 -2.83
C GLN A 32 5.29 6.94 -3.62
N ARG A 33 4.96 6.75 -4.90
CA ARG A 33 5.53 5.71 -5.78
C ARG A 33 7.03 5.86 -6.01
N THR A 34 7.51 7.09 -6.17
CA THR A 34 8.90 7.36 -6.54
C THR A 34 9.87 7.21 -5.37
N THR A 35 9.43 7.53 -4.16
CA THR A 35 10.25 7.40 -2.93
C THR A 35 10.06 6.09 -2.20
N THR A 36 9.06 5.29 -2.59
CA THR A 36 8.78 3.97 -1.99
C THR A 36 8.91 2.90 -3.07
N GLY A 37 10.05 2.90 -3.78
CA GLY A 37 10.35 1.97 -4.87
C GLY A 37 10.49 0.52 -4.40
N GLU A 38 10.57 0.31 -3.10
CA GLU A 38 10.68 -0.98 -2.43
C GLU A 38 9.37 -1.77 -2.43
N TYR A 39 8.23 -1.13 -2.73
CA TYR A 39 6.93 -1.81 -2.72
C TYR A 39 6.89 -2.95 -3.76
N THR A 40 6.65 -4.17 -3.27
CA THR A 40 6.71 -5.38 -4.13
C THR A 40 5.41 -5.66 -4.89
N GLY A 41 4.36 -4.89 -4.64
CA GLY A 41 3.02 -5.16 -5.15
C GLY A 41 2.21 -6.18 -4.33
N ARG A 42 2.81 -6.85 -3.33
CA ARG A 42 2.08 -7.77 -2.45
C ARG A 42 1.57 -7.07 -1.20
N TRP A 43 0.32 -7.34 -0.90
CA TRP A 43 -0.42 -6.79 0.24
C TRP A 43 -1.50 -7.78 0.67
N GLY A 44 -2.10 -7.53 1.83
CA GLY A 44 -3.23 -8.32 2.30
C GLY A 44 -3.98 -7.68 3.45
N VAL A 45 -5.13 -8.28 3.78
CA VAL A 45 -5.89 -8.00 4.99
C VAL A 45 -5.74 -9.22 5.91
N LEU A 46 -5.31 -9.01 7.14
CA LEU A 46 -5.25 -10.07 8.14
C LEU A 46 -6.66 -10.31 8.69
N ASP A 47 -7.35 -11.29 8.12
CA ASP A 47 -8.67 -11.70 8.58
C ASP A 47 -8.56 -12.41 9.95
N LEU A 48 -8.93 -11.71 11.03
CA LEU A 48 -8.80 -12.21 12.39
C LEU A 48 -9.61 -13.49 12.64
N GLN A 49 -10.78 -13.63 12.00
CA GLN A 49 -11.65 -14.80 12.16
C GLN A 49 -11.01 -16.03 11.50
N ASN A 50 -10.55 -15.90 10.26
CA ASN A 50 -9.98 -17.03 9.52
C ASN A 50 -8.58 -17.40 10.00
N THR A 51 -7.74 -16.41 10.34
CA THR A 51 -6.35 -16.65 10.73
C THR A 51 -6.24 -17.33 12.10
N TYR A 52 -7.14 -16.98 13.02
CA TYR A 52 -7.08 -17.46 14.41
C TYR A 52 -8.28 -18.33 14.81
N GLY A 53 -9.19 -18.65 13.88
CA GLY A 53 -10.37 -19.46 14.15
C GLY A 53 -11.40 -18.79 15.07
N LEU A 54 -11.44 -17.45 15.11
CA LEU A 54 -12.33 -16.69 15.98
C LEU A 54 -13.74 -16.60 15.37
N SER A 55 -14.76 -16.72 16.22
CA SER A 55 -16.09 -16.24 15.84
C SER A 55 -16.06 -14.73 15.59
N GLN A 56 -17.01 -14.20 14.81
CA GLN A 56 -17.08 -12.74 14.60
C GLN A 56 -17.18 -11.96 15.91
N LYS A 57 -17.88 -12.49 16.92
CA LYS A 57 -17.98 -11.86 18.24
C LYS A 57 -16.61 -11.74 18.90
N GLN A 58 -15.84 -12.83 18.94
CA GLN A 58 -14.48 -12.84 19.51
C GLN A 58 -13.52 -11.95 18.71
N ALA A 59 -13.62 -11.94 17.38
CA ALA A 59 -12.82 -11.04 16.56
C ALA A 59 -13.14 -9.56 16.85
N LEU A 60 -14.42 -9.22 17.08
CA LEU A 60 -14.85 -7.87 17.47
C LEU A 60 -14.40 -7.47 18.89
N GLU A 61 -14.13 -8.43 19.78
CA GLU A 61 -13.50 -8.15 21.07
C GLU A 61 -12.03 -7.75 20.91
N VAL A 62 -11.37 -8.17 19.83
CA VAL A 62 -10.01 -7.74 19.48
C VAL A 62 -10.02 -6.39 18.78
N SER A 63 -10.79 -6.27 17.69
CA SER A 63 -10.95 -5.01 16.94
C SER A 63 -12.14 -5.09 15.98
N ASP A 64 -12.75 -3.94 15.67
CA ASP A 64 -13.72 -3.78 14.59
C ASP A 64 -13.08 -3.60 13.20
N HIS A 65 -11.75 -3.50 13.14
CA HIS A 65 -10.95 -3.46 11.93
C HIS A 65 -10.00 -4.67 11.84
N ASN A 66 -9.81 -5.19 10.63
CA ASN A 66 -8.77 -6.14 10.31
C ASN A 66 -7.50 -5.38 9.88
N PRO A 67 -6.31 -5.74 10.41
CA PRO A 67 -5.07 -5.12 10.00
C PRO A 67 -4.81 -5.27 8.50
N VAL A 68 -4.27 -4.24 7.88
CA VAL A 68 -3.78 -4.27 6.49
C VAL A 68 -2.26 -4.30 6.48
N TRP A 69 -1.67 -5.04 5.54
CA TRP A 69 -0.22 -5.11 5.39
C TRP A 69 0.19 -5.01 3.92
N ALA A 70 1.41 -4.55 3.70
CA ALA A 70 2.09 -4.53 2.41
C ALA A 70 3.54 -4.96 2.61
N THR A 71 4.14 -5.58 1.60
CA THR A 71 5.55 -6.00 1.67
C THR A 71 6.43 -5.13 0.81
N PHE A 72 7.59 -4.81 1.38
CA PHE A 72 8.61 -3.97 0.80
C PHE A 72 9.93 -4.73 0.79
N THR A 73 10.78 -4.48 -0.20
CA THR A 73 12.14 -4.99 -0.20
C THR A 73 12.96 -4.29 0.88
N ALA A 74 13.82 -5.02 1.59
CA ALA A 74 14.76 -4.42 2.54
C ALA A 74 15.93 -3.66 1.86
N ARG A 75 16.02 -3.72 0.53
CA ARG A 75 17.02 -2.97 -0.25
C ARG A 75 16.44 -1.62 -0.59
N GLU A 76 17.18 -0.56 -0.31
CA GLU A 76 16.82 0.79 -0.72
C GLU A 76 16.81 0.91 -2.24
N VAL A 77 15.73 1.46 -2.77
CA VAL A 77 15.60 1.83 -4.17
C VAL A 77 15.73 3.35 -4.24
N HIS A 78 16.86 3.81 -4.77
CA HIS A 78 17.01 5.24 -5.06
C HIS A 78 16.04 5.62 -6.17
N ALA A 79 15.20 6.63 -5.89
CA ALA A 79 14.42 7.29 -6.92
C ALA A 79 15.40 7.75 -8.01
N THR A 80 15.32 7.14 -9.19
CA THR A 80 16.14 7.60 -10.32
C THR A 80 15.53 8.90 -10.82
N THR A 81 15.97 10.03 -10.26
CA THR A 81 15.87 11.31 -10.94
C THR A 81 16.88 11.27 -12.09
N THR A 82 16.48 10.79 -13.26
CA THR A 82 17.19 11.10 -14.50
C THR A 82 17.10 12.60 -14.72
N ALA A 83 18.04 13.35 -14.15
CA ALA A 83 18.38 14.67 -14.64
C ALA A 83 18.97 14.47 -16.02
N SER A 84 18.19 14.72 -17.08
CA SER A 84 18.73 14.89 -18.42
C SER A 84 19.67 16.09 -18.38
N MET A 85 20.99 15.84 -18.32
CA MET A 85 21.98 16.86 -18.62
C MET A 85 21.67 17.39 -20.03
N PRO A 86 21.43 18.70 -20.23
CA PRO A 86 21.36 19.24 -21.57
C PRO A 86 22.72 19.00 -22.23
N ALA A 87 22.72 18.41 -23.42
CA ALA A 87 23.93 18.18 -24.20
C ALA A 87 24.67 19.51 -24.34
N GLY A 88 25.93 19.55 -23.89
CA GLY A 88 26.78 20.72 -24.02
C GLY A 88 26.84 21.17 -25.47
N VAL A 89 26.41 22.40 -25.73
CA VAL A 89 26.61 23.06 -27.02
C VAL A 89 28.11 23.33 -27.16
N ASN A 90 28.78 22.58 -28.03
CA ASN A 90 30.14 22.88 -28.45
C ASN A 90 30.12 24.09 -29.39
N HIS A 91 30.51 25.25 -28.88
CA HIS A 91 30.95 26.37 -29.72
C HIS A 91 32.42 26.15 -30.09
N ARG A 92 32.66 25.81 -31.36
CA ARG A 92 33.93 26.07 -32.04
C ARG A 92 33.75 27.28 -32.96
#